data_AF-A0A387HF47-F1
#
_entry.id   AF-A0A387HF47-F1
#
_cell.length_a   1.000
_cell.length_b   1.000
_cell.length_c   1.000
_cell.angle_alpha   90.00
_cell.angle_beta   90.00
_cell.angle_gamma   90.00
#
_symmetry.space_group_name_H-M   'P 1'
#
loop_
_entity.id
_entity.type
_entity.pdbx_description
1 polymer ?
#
loop_
_entity_poly.entity_id
_entity_poly.type
_entity_poly.pdbx_seq_one_letter_code
_entity_poly.pdbx_strand_id
1 'polypeptide(L)'
;MGPKFLARAAAIMCGLIMVIPAPVAFAQLPGAQLPGADEKAPTCASSTAPSGTGSAITAADAAAIVRAHNDARQEAVKKYNPSLSVTSVAWNPKLACDAQAWADDPGSSQGGALHHSSRATNGDEGENLFNAFPGPARPMMALDPSVSFSWPAEKSKFDADNNASVNINAAPGTNFHAWGHYSQMVWMSPASLTTSIGCGVKEGVPVAGSTGWILVCRYLAAGNNDGQQAIPGGGGGPVPPPKPSSMSGAGVAMAKQSDSQLTALAVDRNGRLNVAWVISGQPWHDPVAFGPASFQPGAAVAMAKQSDSQLTALAVDRNGRLNVAWVISGQPWHDPVAFGPASFQPGAAVAMAKQSDSQLTALAVDRNGRLNVAWVISGQPWHDPVAFGPASFQPGAAVAMAKQSDSQLTALAVDRNGRLNVAWVISGQPWHDPVAFGPASFQPGVAVTMAKQSDSQLTALAVDRNGRLNVAWVISGQPWHDPVAFGPASFQPGAAVTMAKQSDSQLTALAVDRNGRLNVAWVISGQPWHDPVAFGPASFQPGAAVTMAKQSDSQLTALAVDRNGRLNVAWVISGQPWHDPVAFGPPTFPTSQ
;
A
#
# COMPACT_ATOMS: atom_id res chain seq x y z
N MET A 1 -25.29 -61.09 31.38
CA MET A 1 -26.66 -60.85 30.88
C MET A 1 -26.58 -59.70 29.88
N GLY A 2 -26.82 -59.98 28.59
CA GLY A 2 -27.09 -58.94 27.58
C GLY A 2 -28.54 -58.45 27.68
N PRO A 3 -29.11 -57.74 26.67
CA PRO A 3 -28.59 -57.53 25.32
C PRO A 3 -28.72 -56.09 24.74
N LYS A 4 -28.20 -55.96 23.51
CA LYS A 4 -28.35 -54.87 22.52
C LYS A 4 -29.81 -54.69 22.04
N PHE A 5 -30.00 -53.69 21.15
CA PHE A 5 -31.09 -53.43 20.17
C PHE A 5 -31.81 -52.09 20.43
N LEU A 6 -32.32 -51.29 19.48
CA LEU A 6 -32.51 -51.38 18.02
C LEU A 6 -32.79 -49.94 17.50
N ALA A 7 -32.39 -49.65 16.27
CA ALA A 7 -32.91 -48.52 15.51
C ALA A 7 -34.40 -48.72 15.18
N ARG A 8 -35.18 -47.62 15.11
CA ARG A 8 -36.35 -47.52 14.24
C ARG A 8 -36.75 -46.05 14.03
N ALA A 9 -36.68 -45.63 12.78
CA ALA A 9 -37.36 -44.45 12.26
C ALA A 9 -38.89 -44.69 12.27
N ALA A 10 -39.65 -43.67 12.64
CA ALA A 10 -41.09 -43.62 12.45
C ALA A 10 -41.41 -42.41 11.55
N ALA A 11 -41.81 -42.71 10.32
CA ALA A 11 -42.46 -41.77 9.44
C ALA A 11 -43.92 -41.62 9.87
N ILE A 12 -44.38 -40.38 10.06
CA ILE A 12 -45.80 -40.05 10.12
C ILE A 12 -46.10 -39.16 8.91
N MET A 13 -46.78 -39.78 7.94
CA MET A 13 -47.52 -39.11 6.88
C MET A 13 -48.70 -38.35 7.46
N CYS A 14 -48.88 -37.09 7.06
CA CYS A 14 -50.20 -36.47 6.97
C CYS A 14 -50.23 -35.68 5.66
N GLY A 15 -51.02 -36.16 4.70
CA GLY A 15 -51.21 -35.52 3.41
C GLY A 15 -52.28 -34.44 3.47
N LEU A 16 -52.17 -33.46 2.56
CA LEU A 16 -53.31 -32.80 1.96
C LEU A 16 -52.97 -32.42 0.51
N ILE A 17 -54.01 -32.49 -0.32
CA ILE A 17 -54.04 -32.65 -1.78
C ILE A 17 -53.66 -31.36 -2.54
N MET A 18 -52.78 -31.46 -3.54
CA MET A 18 -52.68 -30.47 -4.62
C MET A 18 -53.39 -31.00 -5.87
N VAL A 19 -54.37 -30.24 -6.36
CA VAL A 19 -55.04 -30.42 -7.65
C VAL A 19 -54.23 -29.66 -8.71
N ILE A 20 -53.87 -30.35 -9.79
CA ILE A 20 -53.24 -29.79 -11.00
C ILE A 20 -54.33 -29.55 -12.05
N PRO A 21 -54.35 -28.44 -12.82
CA PRO A 21 -55.00 -28.42 -14.11
C PRO A 21 -53.97 -28.53 -15.26
N ALA A 22 -54.27 -29.41 -16.20
CA ALA A 22 -53.60 -29.63 -17.48
C ALA A 22 -53.92 -28.51 -18.50
N PRO A 23 -53.21 -28.43 -19.65
CA PRO A 23 -53.24 -27.28 -20.54
C PRO A 23 -54.40 -27.35 -21.55
N VAL A 24 -54.92 -26.18 -21.95
CA VAL A 24 -55.86 -26.06 -23.07
C VAL A 24 -55.20 -25.21 -24.15
N ALA A 25 -55.06 -25.78 -25.34
CA ALA A 25 -54.64 -25.08 -26.55
C ALA A 25 -55.81 -24.28 -27.15
N PHE A 26 -55.56 -23.06 -27.60
CA PHE A 26 -56.46 -22.31 -28.47
C PHE A 26 -55.69 -21.55 -29.57
N ALA A 27 -56.38 -21.44 -30.70
CA ALA A 27 -55.88 -21.19 -32.04
C ALA A 27 -55.41 -19.76 -32.32
N GLN A 28 -54.48 -19.64 -33.27
CA GLN A 28 -54.11 -18.38 -33.93
C GLN A 28 -55.17 -17.97 -34.97
N LEU A 29 -55.50 -16.67 -35.05
CA LEU A 29 -55.88 -15.86 -36.23
C LEU A 29 -56.29 -14.43 -35.77
N PRO A 30 -56.29 -13.38 -36.63
CA PRO A 30 -55.14 -12.53 -36.93
C PRO A 30 -55.30 -11.05 -36.48
N GLY A 31 -54.13 -10.39 -36.35
CA GLY A 31 -53.86 -8.95 -36.28
C GLY A 31 -55.00 -7.94 -36.13
N ALA A 32 -55.11 -7.37 -34.93
CA ALA A 32 -55.35 -5.94 -34.76
C ALA A 32 -54.04 -5.32 -34.30
N GLN A 33 -53.42 -4.55 -35.18
CA GLN A 33 -52.19 -3.83 -34.95
C GLN A 33 -52.46 -2.79 -33.85
N LEU A 34 -52.07 -3.12 -32.61
CA LEU A 34 -51.84 -2.10 -31.61
C LEU A 34 -50.66 -1.26 -32.13
N PRO A 35 -50.77 0.08 -32.13
CA PRO A 35 -49.68 0.93 -32.58
C PRO A 35 -48.46 0.55 -31.76
N GLY A 36 -47.34 0.33 -32.44
CA GLY A 36 -46.12 -0.19 -31.85
C GLY A 36 -45.90 0.43 -30.48
N ALA A 37 -45.80 -0.41 -29.46
CA ALA A 37 -45.09 -0.02 -28.28
C ALA A 37 -43.65 0.14 -28.74
N ASP A 38 -43.35 1.30 -29.34
CA ASP A 38 -42.01 1.79 -29.51
C ASP A 38 -41.40 1.62 -28.13
N GLU A 39 -40.45 0.71 -28.06
CA GLU A 39 -39.77 0.23 -26.88
C GLU A 39 -39.00 1.44 -26.32
N LYS A 40 -39.71 2.31 -25.58
CA LYS A 40 -39.16 3.53 -25.03
C LYS A 40 -38.23 3.12 -23.90
N ALA A 41 -36.94 3.07 -24.19
CA ALA A 41 -35.96 3.26 -23.14
C ALA A 41 -36.18 4.66 -22.56
N PRO A 42 -36.13 4.81 -21.24
CA PRO A 42 -36.13 6.11 -20.61
C PRO A 42 -34.74 6.73 -20.80
N THR A 43 -34.45 7.12 -22.04
CA THR A 43 -33.35 8.00 -22.39
C THR A 43 -33.89 9.41 -22.45
N CYS A 44 -33.02 10.37 -22.18
CA CYS A 44 -33.31 11.77 -22.24
C CYS A 44 -33.65 12.15 -23.70
N ALA A 45 -34.81 12.79 -23.92
CA ALA A 45 -35.30 13.15 -25.25
C ALA A 45 -34.38 14.13 -26.03
N SER A 46 -33.49 14.84 -25.33
CA SER A 46 -32.52 15.75 -25.91
C SER A 46 -31.30 15.00 -26.42
N SER A 47 -30.96 15.11 -27.71
CA SER A 47 -29.73 14.54 -28.27
C SER A 47 -28.46 15.32 -27.86
N THR A 48 -28.60 16.52 -27.33
CA THR A 48 -27.48 17.36 -26.86
C THR A 48 -27.30 17.25 -25.34
N ALA A 49 -26.05 17.23 -24.89
CA ALA A 49 -25.68 17.21 -23.47
C ALA A 49 -26.32 18.40 -22.72
N PRO A 50 -27.12 18.15 -21.66
CA PRO A 50 -27.69 19.22 -20.84
C PRO A 50 -26.61 19.99 -20.07
N SER A 51 -26.95 21.21 -19.64
CA SER A 51 -26.06 22.01 -18.79
C SER A 51 -25.91 21.41 -17.38
N GLY A 52 -24.83 21.80 -16.69
CA GLY A 52 -24.52 21.27 -15.36
C GLY A 52 -24.09 19.81 -15.41
N THR A 53 -24.54 19.01 -14.44
CA THR A 53 -24.26 17.56 -14.38
C THR A 53 -25.17 16.75 -15.30
N GLY A 54 -26.28 17.32 -15.78
CA GLY A 54 -27.28 16.63 -16.60
C GLY A 54 -28.28 15.77 -15.83
N SER A 55 -28.23 15.74 -14.49
CA SER A 55 -29.15 14.97 -13.66
C SER A 55 -29.35 15.60 -12.28
N ALA A 56 -30.11 14.93 -11.40
CA ALA A 56 -30.26 15.34 -10.00
C ALA A 56 -28.99 15.06 -9.16
N ILE A 57 -27.94 14.46 -9.74
CA ILE A 57 -26.66 14.28 -9.06
C ILE A 57 -25.93 15.62 -8.95
N THR A 58 -25.47 15.95 -7.75
CA THR A 58 -24.70 17.17 -7.51
C THR A 58 -23.35 17.15 -8.23
N ALA A 59 -22.77 18.31 -8.53
CA ALA A 59 -21.43 18.37 -9.13
C ALA A 59 -20.35 17.70 -8.27
N ALA A 60 -20.48 17.80 -6.94
CA ALA A 60 -19.57 17.16 -5.99
C ALA A 60 -19.67 15.63 -6.04
N ASP A 61 -20.89 15.10 -6.05
CA ASP A 61 -21.13 13.66 -6.16
C ASP A 61 -20.72 13.13 -7.53
N ALA A 62 -21.03 13.84 -8.63
CA ALA A 62 -20.58 13.48 -9.97
C ALA A 62 -19.05 13.34 -10.03
N ALA A 63 -18.33 14.30 -9.47
CA ALA A 63 -16.87 14.25 -9.39
C ALA A 63 -16.38 13.10 -8.48
N ALA A 64 -17.07 12.82 -7.38
CA ALA A 64 -16.73 11.71 -6.48
C ALA A 64 -16.98 10.34 -7.11
N ILE A 65 -18.08 10.19 -7.87
CA ILE A 65 -18.40 8.99 -8.66
C ILE A 65 -17.28 8.71 -9.66
N VAL A 66 -16.87 9.73 -10.44
CA VAL A 66 -15.77 9.59 -11.41
C VAL A 66 -14.46 9.18 -10.73
N ARG A 67 -14.12 9.82 -9.60
CA ARG A 67 -12.93 9.47 -8.83
C ARG A 67 -12.95 8.00 -8.39
N ALA A 68 -14.02 7.55 -7.74
CA ALA A 68 -14.15 6.18 -7.26
C ALA A 68 -14.04 5.13 -8.40
N HIS A 69 -14.58 5.44 -9.58
CA HIS A 69 -14.42 4.57 -10.76
C HIS A 69 -12.98 4.52 -11.25
N ASN A 70 -12.32 5.68 -11.35
CA ASN A 70 -10.94 5.75 -11.82
C ASN A 70 -9.96 5.12 -10.82
N ASP A 71 -10.21 5.25 -9.51
CA ASP A 71 -9.44 4.58 -8.47
C ASP A 71 -9.59 3.05 -8.59
N ALA A 72 -10.82 2.55 -8.72
CA ALA A 72 -11.07 1.12 -8.91
C ALA A 72 -10.43 0.58 -10.20
N ARG A 73 -10.46 1.34 -11.30
CA ARG A 73 -9.80 0.99 -12.57
C ARG A 73 -8.29 0.88 -12.42
N GLN A 74 -7.67 1.83 -11.74
CA GLN A 74 -6.24 1.80 -11.47
C GLN A 74 -5.86 0.55 -10.66
N GLU A 75 -6.65 0.19 -9.64
CA GLU A 75 -6.43 -1.03 -8.87
C GLU A 75 -6.59 -2.30 -9.72
N ALA A 76 -7.62 -2.37 -10.55
CA ALA A 76 -7.89 -3.53 -11.39
C ALA A 76 -6.81 -3.72 -12.47
N VAL A 77 -6.40 -2.66 -13.19
CA VAL A 77 -5.25 -2.71 -14.13
C VAL A 77 -4.02 -3.24 -13.42
N LYS A 78 -3.70 -2.67 -12.26
CA LYS A 78 -2.51 -3.04 -11.50
C LYS A 78 -2.50 -4.51 -11.07
N LYS A 79 -3.67 -5.10 -10.85
CA LYS A 79 -3.79 -6.52 -10.51
C LYS A 79 -3.75 -7.43 -11.73
N TYR A 80 -4.48 -7.09 -12.79
CA TYR A 80 -4.81 -8.03 -13.87
C TYR A 80 -4.05 -7.79 -15.17
N ASN A 81 -3.67 -6.55 -15.48
CA ASN A 81 -2.80 -6.24 -16.61
C ASN A 81 -1.99 -4.97 -16.32
N PRO A 82 -0.89 -5.05 -15.55
CA PRO A 82 -0.09 -3.89 -15.16
C PRO A 82 0.53 -3.12 -16.33
N SER A 83 0.60 -3.75 -17.51
CA SER A 83 1.11 -3.14 -18.74
C SER A 83 0.02 -2.38 -19.51
N LEU A 84 -1.25 -2.53 -19.14
CA LEU A 84 -2.34 -1.76 -19.73
C LEU A 84 -2.31 -0.33 -19.20
N SER A 85 -2.27 0.66 -20.09
CA SER A 85 -2.46 2.06 -19.71
C SER A 85 -3.88 2.26 -19.18
N VAL A 86 -4.02 2.79 -17.97
CA VAL A 86 -5.33 3.06 -17.37
C VAL A 86 -6.06 4.12 -18.21
N THR A 87 -7.23 3.76 -18.72
CA THR A 87 -8.14 4.72 -19.35
C THR A 87 -9.16 5.19 -18.32
N SER A 88 -9.09 6.48 -18.00
CA SER A 88 -10.02 7.10 -17.05
C SER A 88 -11.39 7.30 -17.69
N VAL A 89 -12.45 7.13 -16.91
CA VAL A 89 -13.78 7.66 -17.25
C VAL A 89 -13.86 9.14 -16.94
N ALA A 90 -14.64 9.85 -17.75
CA ALA A 90 -15.08 11.21 -17.49
C ALA A 90 -16.59 11.26 -17.23
N TRP A 91 -17.04 12.28 -16.50
CA TRP A 91 -18.48 12.52 -16.36
C TRP A 91 -19.06 12.97 -17.69
N ASN A 92 -20.22 12.43 -18.07
CA ASN A 92 -20.93 12.78 -19.29
C ASN A 92 -22.37 13.22 -18.94
N PRO A 93 -22.71 14.51 -19.13
CA PRO A 93 -24.04 15.03 -18.80
C PRO A 93 -25.19 14.40 -19.62
N LYS A 94 -24.92 13.91 -20.84
CA LYS A 94 -25.94 13.21 -21.63
C LYS A 94 -26.26 11.85 -21.00
N LEU A 95 -25.24 11.04 -20.70
CA LEU A 95 -25.40 9.77 -19.98
C LEU A 95 -26.08 9.98 -18.62
N ALA A 96 -25.77 11.07 -17.92
CA ALA A 96 -26.42 11.41 -16.68
C ALA A 96 -27.91 11.74 -16.88
N CYS A 97 -28.27 12.42 -17.97
CA CYS A 97 -29.66 12.67 -18.32
C CYS A 97 -30.40 11.37 -18.67
N ASP A 98 -29.77 10.45 -19.37
CA ASP A 98 -30.34 9.12 -19.68
C ASP A 98 -30.53 8.28 -18.42
N ALA A 99 -29.53 8.30 -17.53
CA ALA A 99 -29.65 7.72 -16.20
C ALA A 99 -30.80 8.36 -15.40
N GLN A 100 -30.96 9.69 -15.46
CA GLN A 100 -32.01 10.39 -14.74
C GLN A 100 -33.40 10.06 -15.29
N ALA A 101 -33.56 10.02 -16.61
CA ALA A 101 -34.80 9.60 -17.25
C ALA A 101 -35.19 8.18 -16.80
N TRP A 102 -34.23 7.26 -16.73
CA TRP A 102 -34.48 5.93 -16.17
C TRP A 102 -34.90 5.98 -14.70
N ALA A 103 -34.23 6.78 -13.87
CA ALA A 103 -34.58 6.91 -12.46
C ALA A 103 -35.98 7.53 -12.25
N ASP A 104 -36.42 8.40 -13.17
CA ASP A 104 -37.72 9.07 -13.12
C ASP A 104 -38.87 8.22 -13.68
N ASP A 105 -38.58 7.17 -14.45
CA ASP A 105 -39.60 6.25 -14.98
C ASP A 105 -40.19 5.37 -13.86
N PRO A 106 -41.50 5.44 -13.56
CA PRO A 106 -42.14 4.59 -12.58
C PRO A 106 -41.98 3.07 -12.86
N GLY A 107 -41.78 2.69 -14.12
CA GLY A 107 -41.53 1.30 -14.53
C GLY A 107 -40.21 0.74 -13.99
N SER A 108 -39.20 1.58 -13.79
CA SER A 108 -37.84 1.19 -13.38
C SER A 108 -37.74 0.54 -12.00
N SER A 109 -38.73 0.80 -11.15
CA SER A 109 -38.85 0.25 -9.79
C SER A 109 -40.21 -0.39 -9.51
N GLN A 110 -40.98 -0.68 -10.57
CA GLN A 110 -42.32 -1.24 -10.43
C GLN A 110 -42.29 -2.57 -9.66
N GLY A 111 -43.18 -2.72 -8.69
CA GLY A 111 -43.20 -3.92 -7.82
C GLY A 111 -42.06 -3.97 -6.79
N GLY A 112 -41.22 -2.93 -6.68
CA GLY A 112 -40.16 -2.81 -5.69
C GLY A 112 -38.84 -3.51 -6.05
N ALA A 113 -38.71 -4.01 -7.29
CA ALA A 113 -37.48 -4.57 -7.84
C ALA A 113 -36.91 -3.64 -8.91
N LEU A 114 -35.58 -3.65 -9.09
CA LEU A 114 -34.92 -2.91 -10.16
C LEU A 114 -34.79 -3.78 -11.41
N HIS A 115 -35.00 -3.19 -12.58
CA HIS A 115 -34.93 -3.90 -13.85
C HIS A 115 -33.99 -3.20 -14.81
N HIS A 116 -33.00 -3.93 -15.31
CA HIS A 116 -32.09 -3.38 -16.31
C HIS A 116 -32.83 -2.98 -17.58
N SER A 117 -32.45 -1.84 -18.18
CA SER A 117 -32.94 -1.44 -19.49
C SER A 117 -32.37 -2.34 -20.61
N SER A 118 -33.12 -2.55 -21.69
CA SER A 118 -32.59 -3.26 -22.87
C SER A 118 -31.54 -2.43 -23.60
N ARG A 119 -30.37 -3.02 -23.89
CA ARG A 119 -29.30 -2.37 -24.66
C ARG A 119 -29.72 -1.95 -26.07
N ALA A 120 -30.66 -2.67 -26.68
CA ALA A 120 -31.22 -2.34 -27.98
C ALA A 120 -31.97 -1.00 -27.98
N THR A 121 -32.40 -0.56 -26.80
CA THR A 121 -33.28 0.60 -26.65
C THR A 121 -32.61 1.77 -25.95
N ASN A 122 -31.60 1.52 -25.11
CA ASN A 122 -30.94 2.54 -24.30
C ASN A 122 -29.70 3.19 -24.96
N GLY A 123 -29.48 2.96 -26.27
CA GLY A 123 -28.30 3.46 -26.96
C GLY A 123 -27.02 2.64 -26.74
N ASP A 124 -27.15 1.36 -26.40
CA ASP A 124 -26.05 0.45 -26.07
C ASP A 124 -25.20 0.93 -24.88
N GLU A 125 -25.87 1.47 -23.86
CA GLU A 125 -25.26 1.95 -22.63
C GLU A 125 -25.18 0.83 -21.59
N GLY A 126 -24.04 0.73 -20.90
CA GLY A 126 -23.89 -0.12 -19.72
C GLY A 126 -24.68 0.46 -18.54
N GLU A 127 -25.00 -0.36 -17.54
CA GLU A 127 -25.87 0.06 -16.43
C GLU A 127 -25.46 -0.59 -15.11
N ASN A 128 -25.26 0.22 -14.09
CA ASN A 128 -25.23 -0.24 -12.70
C ASN A 128 -26.41 0.36 -11.95
N LEU A 129 -27.11 -0.47 -11.19
CA LEU A 129 -28.29 -0.10 -10.42
C LEU A 129 -28.01 -0.24 -8.93
N PHE A 130 -28.59 0.65 -8.14
CA PHE A 130 -28.50 0.63 -6.69
C PHE A 130 -29.81 1.14 -6.09
N ASN A 131 -30.25 0.54 -5.00
CA ASN A 131 -31.37 1.05 -4.22
C ASN A 131 -31.07 1.01 -2.73
N ALA A 132 -31.76 1.85 -1.97
CA ALA A 132 -31.70 1.81 -0.52
C ALA A 132 -32.95 2.40 0.11
N PHE A 133 -33.20 1.96 1.35
CA PHE A 133 -34.32 2.38 2.19
C PHE A 133 -34.02 2.05 3.66
N PRO A 134 -34.61 2.75 4.64
CA PRO A 134 -35.28 4.05 4.51
C PRO A 134 -34.28 5.22 4.51
N GLY A 135 -34.73 6.42 4.14
CA GLY A 135 -33.96 7.66 4.27
C GLY A 135 -33.74 8.39 2.93
N PRO A 136 -33.12 9.59 2.98
CA PRO A 136 -32.84 10.38 1.79
C PRO A 136 -31.77 9.72 0.91
N ALA A 137 -31.72 10.12 -0.35
CA ALA A 137 -30.74 9.67 -1.30
C ALA A 137 -29.33 10.03 -0.87
N ARG A 138 -28.45 9.03 -0.95
CA ARG A 138 -27.02 9.16 -0.68
C ARG A 138 -26.26 8.43 -1.78
N PRO A 139 -26.11 9.02 -2.98
CA PRO A 139 -25.49 8.34 -4.13
C PRO A 139 -24.15 7.67 -3.81
N MET A 140 -23.37 8.26 -2.89
CA MET A 140 -22.08 7.72 -2.46
C MET A 140 -22.14 6.40 -1.71
N MET A 141 -23.30 6.01 -1.19
CA MET A 141 -23.48 4.71 -0.57
C MET A 141 -23.28 3.55 -1.54
N ALA A 142 -23.59 3.75 -2.83
CA ALA A 142 -23.34 2.76 -3.89
C ALA A 142 -21.85 2.53 -4.16
N LEU A 143 -20.98 3.46 -3.74
CA LEU A 143 -19.53 3.41 -3.94
C LEU A 143 -18.74 3.29 -2.62
N ASP A 144 -19.42 3.14 -1.49
CA ASP A 144 -18.77 2.99 -0.19
C ASP A 144 -18.43 1.51 0.06
N PRO A 145 -17.15 1.11 0.09
CA PRO A 145 -16.77 -0.29 0.29
C PRO A 145 -17.10 -0.83 1.68
N SER A 146 -17.46 0.02 2.66
CA SER A 146 -17.93 -0.42 3.97
C SER A 146 -19.40 -0.88 3.95
N VAL A 147 -20.15 -0.53 2.90
CA VAL A 147 -21.52 -0.97 2.68
C VAL A 147 -21.51 -2.30 1.95
N SER A 148 -21.99 -3.36 2.57
CA SER A 148 -21.85 -4.75 2.07
C SER A 148 -22.54 -5.04 0.72
N PHE A 149 -23.44 -4.16 0.28
CA PHE A 149 -24.18 -4.24 -0.98
C PHE A 149 -23.83 -3.10 -1.96
N SER A 150 -22.75 -2.36 -1.71
CA SER A 150 -22.22 -1.39 -2.66
C SER A 150 -21.53 -2.09 -3.84
N TRP A 151 -21.35 -1.38 -4.95
CA TRP A 151 -20.69 -1.93 -6.12
C TRP A 151 -19.23 -2.34 -5.84
N PRO A 152 -18.43 -1.56 -5.07
CA PRO A 152 -17.07 -1.99 -4.70
C PRO A 152 -17.00 -3.22 -3.78
N ALA A 153 -18.04 -3.52 -3.01
CA ALA A 153 -18.04 -4.69 -2.11
C ALA A 153 -17.88 -6.02 -2.86
N GLU A 154 -18.29 -6.05 -4.13
CA GLU A 154 -18.13 -7.19 -5.02
C GLU A 154 -16.69 -7.48 -5.45
N LYS A 155 -15.76 -6.53 -5.23
CA LYS A 155 -14.35 -6.66 -5.61
C LYS A 155 -13.72 -7.95 -5.11
N SER A 156 -14.04 -8.39 -3.89
CA SER A 156 -13.50 -9.64 -3.33
C SER A 156 -13.91 -10.88 -4.13
N LYS A 157 -15.12 -10.89 -4.70
CA LYS A 157 -15.64 -11.98 -5.54
C LYS A 157 -15.05 -11.90 -6.96
N PHE A 158 -14.93 -10.70 -7.52
CA PHE A 158 -14.20 -10.46 -8.77
C PHE A 158 -12.73 -10.91 -8.67
N ASP A 159 -12.13 -10.64 -7.50
CA ASP A 159 -10.79 -11.01 -7.13
C ASP A 159 -10.59 -12.51 -7.02
N ALA A 160 -11.54 -13.20 -6.38
CA ALA A 160 -11.56 -14.65 -6.26
C ALA A 160 -11.79 -15.35 -7.62
N ASP A 161 -12.58 -14.74 -8.51
CA ASP A 161 -12.83 -15.24 -9.87
C ASP A 161 -11.76 -14.77 -10.88
N ASN A 162 -10.70 -14.12 -10.38
CA ASN A 162 -9.51 -13.75 -11.14
C ASN A 162 -9.78 -12.99 -12.45
N ASN A 163 -10.74 -12.05 -12.47
CA ASN A 163 -11.13 -11.33 -13.69
C ASN A 163 -11.49 -12.31 -14.83
N ALA A 164 -12.23 -13.38 -14.51
CA ALA A 164 -12.75 -14.31 -15.50
C ALA A 164 -13.56 -13.57 -16.57
N SER A 165 -13.57 -14.13 -17.78
CA SER A 165 -14.48 -13.65 -18.81
C SER A 165 -15.92 -13.71 -18.31
N VAL A 166 -16.69 -12.69 -18.68
CA VAL A 166 -18.13 -12.66 -18.43
C VAL A 166 -18.78 -13.85 -19.12
N ASN A 167 -19.63 -14.55 -18.39
CA ASN A 167 -20.50 -15.61 -18.92
C ASN A 167 -21.93 -15.28 -18.55
N ILE A 168 -22.71 -14.80 -19.53
CA ILE A 168 -24.10 -14.38 -19.31
C ILE A 168 -25.01 -15.51 -18.80
N ASN A 169 -24.64 -16.76 -19.05
CA ASN A 169 -25.38 -17.97 -18.65
C ASN A 169 -24.89 -18.57 -17.32
N ALA A 170 -24.03 -17.87 -16.57
CA ALA A 170 -23.55 -18.33 -15.27
C ALA A 170 -24.72 -18.49 -14.27
N ALA A 171 -24.55 -19.40 -13.30
CA ALA A 171 -25.53 -19.60 -12.24
C ALA A 171 -25.66 -18.34 -11.36
N PRO A 172 -26.83 -18.09 -10.74
CA PRO A 172 -26.99 -16.97 -9.81
C PRO A 172 -25.93 -16.98 -8.71
N GLY A 173 -25.32 -15.82 -8.45
CA GLY A 173 -24.29 -15.67 -7.44
C GLY A 173 -22.89 -16.18 -7.83
N THR A 174 -22.66 -16.53 -9.10
CA THR A 174 -21.32 -16.83 -9.65
C THR A 174 -20.99 -15.92 -10.83
N ASN A 175 -19.68 -15.82 -11.18
CA ASN A 175 -19.20 -14.98 -12.28
C ASN A 175 -19.79 -13.56 -12.24
N PHE A 176 -20.15 -12.96 -13.38
CA PHE A 176 -20.65 -11.60 -13.43
C PHE A 176 -21.98 -11.40 -12.67
N HIS A 177 -22.75 -12.47 -12.38
CA HIS A 177 -23.90 -12.37 -11.46
C HIS A 177 -23.49 -12.18 -10.00
N ALA A 178 -22.22 -12.43 -9.66
CA ALA A 178 -21.63 -12.24 -8.34
C ALA A 178 -20.85 -10.92 -8.20
N TRP A 179 -20.32 -10.40 -9.31
CA TRP A 179 -19.39 -9.27 -9.31
C TRP A 179 -19.59 -8.23 -10.42
N GLY A 180 -20.74 -8.28 -11.10
CA GLY A 180 -21.04 -7.51 -12.30
C GLY A 180 -21.01 -5.99 -12.09
N HIS A 181 -21.35 -5.50 -10.90
CA HIS A 181 -21.31 -4.07 -10.65
C HIS A 181 -19.86 -3.59 -10.60
N TYR A 182 -18.99 -4.31 -9.88
CA TYR A 182 -17.56 -3.97 -9.81
C TYR A 182 -16.87 -4.07 -11.18
N SER A 183 -17.13 -5.12 -11.95
CA SER A 183 -16.52 -5.28 -13.28
C SER A 183 -16.93 -4.17 -14.25
N GLN A 184 -18.17 -3.68 -14.18
CA GLN A 184 -18.63 -2.53 -14.97
C GLN A 184 -17.90 -1.24 -14.58
N MET A 185 -17.59 -1.05 -13.29
CA MET A 185 -16.82 0.10 -12.84
C MET A 185 -15.41 0.11 -13.46
N VAL A 186 -14.78 -1.06 -13.52
CA VAL A 186 -13.39 -1.22 -13.94
C VAL A 186 -13.20 -1.61 -15.41
N TRP A 187 -14.27 -1.55 -16.20
CA TRP A 187 -14.26 -2.09 -17.56
C TRP A 187 -13.32 -1.33 -18.51
N MET A 188 -12.30 -2.04 -19.01
CA MET A 188 -11.26 -1.56 -19.93
C MET A 188 -10.97 -2.58 -21.04
N SER A 189 -11.95 -3.41 -21.41
CA SER A 189 -11.82 -4.29 -22.57
C SER A 189 -11.56 -3.46 -23.85
N PRO A 190 -10.56 -3.79 -24.69
CA PRO A 190 -10.23 -3.01 -25.87
C PRO A 190 -11.37 -2.95 -26.89
N ALA A 191 -12.21 -3.99 -26.94
CA ALA A 191 -13.36 -4.05 -27.83
C ALA A 191 -14.53 -3.15 -27.39
N SER A 192 -14.53 -2.70 -26.13
CA SER A 192 -15.65 -1.96 -25.52
C SER A 192 -15.15 -1.07 -24.38
N LEU A 193 -14.12 -0.27 -24.66
CA LEU A 193 -13.45 0.55 -23.65
C LEU A 193 -14.41 1.62 -23.11
N THR A 194 -14.82 1.47 -21.85
CA THR A 194 -15.69 2.45 -21.20
C THR A 194 -14.89 3.71 -20.88
N THR A 195 -15.28 4.87 -21.40
CA THR A 195 -14.60 6.16 -21.22
C THR A 195 -15.48 7.24 -20.61
N SER A 196 -16.78 7.00 -20.54
CA SER A 196 -17.75 7.95 -20.00
C SER A 196 -18.69 7.30 -19.01
N ILE A 197 -19.07 8.05 -17.99
CA ILE A 197 -20.09 7.68 -17.01
C ILE A 197 -21.02 8.87 -16.75
N GLY A 198 -22.30 8.61 -16.53
CA GLY A 198 -23.22 9.60 -15.98
C GLY A 198 -24.30 8.90 -15.16
N CYS A 199 -24.76 9.52 -14.08
CA CYS A 199 -25.69 8.88 -13.14
C CYS A 199 -26.89 9.76 -12.84
N GLY A 200 -28.00 9.12 -12.46
CA GLY A 200 -29.27 9.74 -12.09
C GLY A 200 -29.81 9.14 -10.80
N VAL A 201 -30.54 9.94 -10.02
CA VAL A 201 -31.03 9.54 -8.70
C VAL A 201 -32.50 9.95 -8.54
N LYS A 202 -33.28 9.09 -7.88
CA LYS A 202 -34.68 9.39 -7.55
C LYS A 202 -35.04 8.90 -6.16
N GLU A 203 -35.61 9.81 -5.37
CA GLU A 203 -36.21 9.50 -4.07
C GLU A 203 -37.71 9.25 -4.19
N GLY A 204 -38.30 8.64 -3.16
CA GLY A 204 -39.74 8.47 -3.06
C GLY A 204 -40.29 7.33 -3.91
N VAL A 205 -39.45 6.41 -4.35
CA VAL A 205 -39.82 5.30 -5.24
C VAL A 205 -40.04 3.99 -4.48
N PRO A 206 -40.86 3.07 -5.00
CA PRO A 206 -41.02 1.74 -4.41
C PRO A 206 -39.71 0.95 -4.41
N VAL A 207 -39.27 0.46 -3.25
CA VAL A 207 -38.10 -0.42 -3.11
C VAL A 207 -38.43 -1.48 -2.06
N ALA A 208 -38.37 -2.76 -2.46
CA ALA A 208 -38.57 -3.92 -1.58
C ALA A 208 -39.81 -3.82 -0.65
N GLY A 209 -40.95 -3.35 -1.18
CA GLY A 209 -42.19 -3.20 -0.42
C GLY A 209 -42.29 -1.95 0.48
N SER A 210 -41.30 -1.05 0.42
CA SER A 210 -41.26 0.24 1.12
C SER A 210 -41.05 1.40 0.13
N THR A 211 -41.00 2.63 0.64
CA THR A 211 -40.50 3.81 -0.08
C THR A 211 -39.01 4.01 0.21
N GLY A 212 -38.23 4.23 -0.82
CA GLY A 212 -36.78 4.45 -0.74
C GLY A 212 -36.28 5.36 -1.85
N TRP A 213 -35.05 5.11 -2.29
CA TRP A 213 -34.43 5.80 -3.41
C TRP A 213 -33.61 4.84 -4.27
N ILE A 214 -33.41 5.25 -5.53
CA ILE A 214 -32.65 4.51 -6.52
C ILE A 214 -31.56 5.40 -7.12
N LEU A 215 -30.44 4.79 -7.46
CA LEU A 215 -29.35 5.36 -8.25
C LEU A 215 -29.09 4.45 -9.44
N VAL A 216 -28.95 5.04 -10.60
CA VAL A 216 -28.49 4.37 -11.82
C VAL A 216 -27.29 5.11 -12.37
N CYS A 217 -26.28 4.38 -12.79
CA CYS A 217 -25.16 4.90 -13.57
C CYS A 217 -25.13 4.24 -14.94
N ARG A 218 -24.98 5.06 -15.98
CA ARG A 218 -24.83 4.69 -17.38
C ARG A 218 -23.38 4.79 -17.81
N TYR A 219 -22.95 3.86 -18.68
CA TYR A 219 -21.56 3.73 -19.10
C TYR A 219 -21.45 3.66 -20.62
N LEU A 220 -20.50 4.39 -21.20
CA LEU A 220 -20.21 4.34 -22.63
C LEU A 220 -18.70 4.22 -22.90
N ALA A 221 -18.23 3.25 -23.69
CA ALA A 221 -18.97 2.07 -24.17
C ALA A 221 -19.47 1.19 -23.02
N ALA A 222 -20.48 0.34 -23.25
CA ALA A 222 -21.01 -0.59 -22.25
C ALA A 222 -19.98 -1.66 -21.87
N GLY A 223 -19.93 -1.99 -20.57
CA GLY A 223 -19.08 -3.07 -20.05
C GLY A 223 -19.81 -4.39 -19.95
N ASN A 224 -19.27 -5.36 -19.21
CA ASN A 224 -19.87 -6.67 -18.97
C ASN A 224 -20.31 -7.43 -20.24
N ASN A 225 -19.51 -7.35 -21.30
CA ASN A 225 -19.82 -8.02 -22.57
C ASN A 225 -19.46 -9.50 -22.50
N ASP A 226 -20.38 -10.36 -22.96
CA ASP A 226 -20.20 -11.82 -22.92
C ASP A 226 -18.90 -12.26 -23.59
N GLY A 227 -18.21 -13.20 -22.95
CA GLY A 227 -16.91 -13.72 -23.39
C GLY A 227 -15.72 -12.77 -23.16
N GLN A 228 -15.93 -11.52 -22.76
CA GLN A 228 -14.85 -10.54 -22.52
C GLN A 228 -14.46 -10.45 -21.04
N GLN A 229 -13.21 -10.06 -20.79
CA GLN A 229 -12.72 -9.71 -19.46
C GLN A 229 -12.82 -8.20 -19.25
N ALA A 230 -13.05 -7.77 -18.00
CA ALA A 230 -13.07 -6.34 -17.68
C ALA A 230 -11.67 -5.73 -17.87
N ILE A 231 -10.62 -6.47 -17.50
CA ILE A 231 -9.23 -6.10 -17.79
C ILE A 231 -8.68 -7.10 -18.83
N PRO A 232 -8.33 -6.69 -20.05
CA PRO A 232 -7.80 -7.61 -21.05
C PRO A 232 -6.49 -8.23 -20.58
N GLY A 233 -6.31 -9.54 -20.76
CA GLY A 233 -5.02 -10.19 -20.55
C GLY A 233 -3.95 -9.66 -21.52
N GLY A 234 -2.75 -9.36 -21.01
CA GLY A 234 -1.62 -9.00 -21.85
C GLY A 234 -1.15 -10.21 -22.66
N GLY A 235 -1.14 -10.10 -23.99
CA GLY A 235 -0.65 -11.14 -24.89
C GLY A 235 0.85 -11.39 -24.73
N GLY A 236 1.21 -12.25 -23.78
CA GLY A 236 2.54 -12.77 -23.56
C GLY A 236 2.43 -14.04 -22.71
N GLY A 237 2.90 -15.17 -23.25
CA GLY A 237 2.84 -16.48 -22.57
C GLY A 237 3.51 -16.48 -21.19
N PRO A 238 3.34 -17.56 -20.39
CA PRO A 238 3.62 -17.56 -18.96
C PRO A 238 5.07 -17.19 -18.69
N VAL A 239 5.28 -15.95 -18.23
CA VAL A 239 6.50 -15.52 -17.58
C VAL A 239 6.54 -16.27 -16.26
N PRO A 240 7.60 -17.05 -15.96
CA PRO A 240 7.75 -17.64 -14.63
C PRO A 240 7.67 -16.50 -13.61
N PRO A 241 7.01 -16.70 -12.46
CA PRO A 241 6.89 -15.63 -11.47
C PRO A 241 8.28 -15.03 -11.24
N PRO A 242 8.43 -13.69 -11.23
CA PRO A 242 9.68 -13.09 -10.81
C PRO A 242 10.00 -13.70 -9.46
N LYS A 243 11.13 -14.41 -9.40
CA LYS A 243 11.66 -14.98 -8.16
C LYS A 243 11.60 -13.86 -7.13
N PRO A 244 10.94 -14.04 -5.96
CA PRO A 244 10.94 -13.01 -4.94
C PRO A 244 12.40 -12.69 -4.65
N SER A 245 12.82 -11.49 -5.01
CA SER A 245 13.92 -10.83 -4.33
C SER A 245 13.52 -10.87 -2.86
N SER A 246 14.30 -11.57 -2.04
CA SER A 246 14.03 -11.80 -0.61
C SER A 246 13.34 -10.59 -0.02
N MET A 247 12.09 -10.76 0.43
CA MET A 247 11.43 -9.75 1.24
C MET A 247 12.31 -9.59 2.48
N SER A 248 13.14 -8.55 2.52
CA SER A 248 13.63 -8.00 3.78
C SER A 248 12.38 -7.70 4.59
N GLY A 249 12.27 -8.21 5.82
CA GLY A 249 11.11 -7.93 6.69
C GLY A 249 10.78 -6.43 6.74
N ALA A 250 9.52 -6.09 7.01
CA ALA A 250 9.05 -4.71 6.99
C ALA A 250 10.01 -3.77 7.73
N GLY A 251 10.59 -2.81 7.00
CA GLY A 251 11.53 -1.86 7.58
C GLY A 251 10.81 -0.91 8.53
N VAL A 252 11.07 -1.04 9.83
CA VAL A 252 10.54 -0.13 10.85
C VAL A 252 11.45 1.10 10.94
N ALA A 253 10.87 2.29 10.86
CA ALA A 253 11.55 3.54 11.15
C ALA A 253 11.23 4.00 12.58
N MET A 254 12.20 4.57 13.30
CA MET A 254 11.99 5.14 14.63
C MET A 254 12.65 6.50 14.77
N ALA A 255 11.98 7.42 15.45
CA ALA A 255 12.49 8.75 15.75
C ALA A 255 11.69 9.40 16.88
N LYS A 256 12.35 10.26 17.67
CA LYS A 256 11.68 11.10 18.66
C LYS A 256 10.78 12.11 17.96
N GLN A 257 9.49 12.07 18.28
CA GLN A 257 8.54 13.13 17.90
C GLN A 257 8.67 14.32 18.85
N SER A 258 8.82 14.05 20.15
CA SER A 258 9.13 15.03 21.20
C SER A 258 10.14 14.41 22.18
N ASP A 259 10.56 15.16 23.21
CA ASP A 259 11.50 14.63 24.20
C ASP A 259 10.95 13.44 24.98
N SER A 260 9.62 13.40 25.15
CA SER A 260 8.88 12.37 25.89
C SER A 260 8.19 11.34 25.01
N GLN A 261 8.18 11.49 23.68
CA GLN A 261 7.50 10.58 22.76
C GLN A 261 8.45 10.04 21.70
N LEU A 262 8.58 8.72 21.69
CA LEU A 262 9.24 7.97 20.62
C LEU A 262 8.17 7.38 19.70
N THR A 263 8.32 7.60 18.40
CA THR A 263 7.37 7.15 17.38
C THR A 263 8.03 6.17 16.43
N ALA A 264 7.27 5.18 16.00
CA ALA A 264 7.66 4.16 15.04
C ALA A 264 6.69 4.12 13.85
N LEU A 265 7.23 3.96 12.65
CA LEU A 265 6.45 3.79 11.42
C LEU A 265 6.87 2.52 10.68
N ALA A 266 5.90 1.83 10.10
CA ALA A 266 6.12 0.73 9.17
C ALA A 266 4.95 0.58 8.20
N VAL A 267 5.18 -0.09 7.08
CA VAL A 267 4.13 -0.38 6.10
C VAL A 267 3.52 -1.76 6.35
N ASP A 268 2.20 -1.82 6.50
CA ASP A 268 1.47 -3.07 6.78
C ASP A 268 1.30 -3.98 5.56
N ARG A 269 0.64 -5.13 5.78
CA ARG A 269 0.30 -6.12 4.73
C ARG A 269 -0.58 -5.55 3.62
N ASN A 270 -1.32 -4.49 3.89
CA ASN A 270 -2.22 -3.86 2.94
C ASN A 270 -1.52 -2.74 2.16
N GLY A 271 -0.33 -2.30 2.58
CA GLY A 271 0.40 -1.21 1.97
C GLY A 271 0.08 0.16 2.55
N ARG A 272 -0.47 0.24 3.77
CA ARG A 272 -0.71 1.49 4.49
C ARG A 272 0.41 1.75 5.49
N LEU A 273 0.71 3.02 5.73
CA LEU A 273 1.58 3.38 6.85
C LEU A 273 0.84 3.12 8.16
N ASN A 274 1.55 2.55 9.12
CA ASN A 274 1.08 2.34 10.48
C ASN A 274 2.00 3.07 11.44
N VAL A 275 1.41 3.75 12.41
CA VAL A 275 2.11 4.41 13.50
C VAL A 275 1.91 3.67 14.81
N ALA A 276 3.00 3.39 15.50
CA ALA A 276 3.03 2.98 16.89
C ALA A 276 3.89 3.98 17.67
N TRP A 277 3.61 4.17 18.96
CA TRP A 277 4.35 5.15 19.75
C TRP A 277 4.42 4.76 21.22
N VAL A 278 5.37 5.34 21.93
CA VAL A 278 5.47 5.25 23.39
C VAL A 278 5.68 6.64 23.96
N ILE A 279 4.96 6.92 25.04
CA ILE A 279 5.14 8.12 25.86
C ILE A 279 5.91 7.71 27.11
N SER A 280 6.81 8.58 27.59
CA SER A 280 7.60 8.32 28.79
C SER A 280 6.74 7.83 29.95
N GLY A 281 7.10 6.67 30.52
CA GLY A 281 6.37 6.04 31.63
C GLY A 281 5.11 5.26 31.24
N GLN A 282 4.75 5.19 29.96
CA GLN A 282 3.58 4.46 29.46
C GLN A 282 3.99 3.21 28.65
N PRO A 283 3.10 2.22 28.49
CA PRO A 283 3.32 1.12 27.55
C PRO A 283 3.34 1.63 26.10
N TRP A 284 3.87 0.80 25.19
CA TRP A 284 3.74 1.04 23.76
C TRP A 284 2.26 1.00 23.35
N HIS A 285 1.86 1.98 22.55
CA HIS A 285 0.58 2.01 21.87
C HIS A 285 0.66 1.19 20.59
N ASP A 286 -0.41 0.45 20.32
CA ASP A 286 -0.51 -0.46 19.19
C ASP A 286 -0.43 0.28 17.84
N PRO A 287 0.04 -0.40 16.78
CA PRO A 287 0.03 0.14 15.41
C PRO A 287 -1.37 0.57 14.95
N VAL A 288 -1.48 1.82 14.49
CA VAL A 288 -2.69 2.38 13.87
C VAL A 288 -2.39 2.78 12.43
N ALA A 289 -3.14 2.22 11.48
CA ALA A 289 -2.98 2.51 10.07
C ALA A 289 -3.58 3.88 9.68
N PHE A 290 -2.83 4.67 8.91
CA PHE A 290 -3.25 5.97 8.36
C PHE A 290 -2.89 6.10 6.89
N GLY A 291 -3.51 7.06 6.20
CA GLY A 291 -3.33 7.27 4.77
C GLY A 291 -3.83 6.15 3.86
N PRO A 292 -3.68 6.33 2.53
CA PRO A 292 -4.05 5.34 1.54
C PRO A 292 -3.11 4.13 1.50
N ALA A 293 -3.57 3.03 0.89
CA ALA A 293 -2.81 1.79 0.68
C ALA A 293 -1.82 1.89 -0.50
N SER A 294 -0.97 2.92 -0.49
CA SER A 294 -0.14 3.30 -1.64
C SER A 294 1.18 2.53 -1.76
N PHE A 295 1.63 1.86 -0.70
CA PHE A 295 2.97 1.28 -0.61
C PHE A 295 3.00 -0.23 -0.84
N GLN A 296 4.14 -0.75 -1.31
CA GLN A 296 4.36 -2.21 -1.28
C GLN A 296 4.33 -2.68 0.18
N PRO A 297 3.68 -3.82 0.50
CA PRO A 297 3.70 -4.35 1.86
C PRO A 297 5.12 -4.46 2.41
N GLY A 298 5.38 -3.84 3.56
CA GLY A 298 6.71 -3.84 4.18
C GLY A 298 7.75 -2.95 3.52
N ALA A 299 7.35 -2.06 2.60
CA ALA A 299 8.24 -1.05 2.02
C ALA A 299 8.99 -0.28 3.12
N ALA A 300 10.27 0.01 2.83
CA ALA A 300 11.12 0.74 3.75
C ALA A 300 10.58 2.16 3.99
N VAL A 301 10.62 2.57 5.26
CA VAL A 301 10.27 3.94 5.69
C VAL A 301 11.53 4.59 6.24
N ALA A 302 11.79 5.82 5.83
CA ALA A 302 12.76 6.70 6.46
C ALA A 302 12.03 7.73 7.32
N MET A 303 12.60 8.12 8.45
CA MET A 303 11.98 9.10 9.35
C MET A 303 13.03 9.99 9.99
N ALA A 304 12.79 11.30 9.99
CA ALA A 304 13.68 12.26 10.62
C ALA A 304 12.93 13.55 11.01
N LYS A 305 13.44 14.26 12.03
CA LYS A 305 12.94 15.58 12.37
C LYS A 305 13.26 16.58 11.25
N GLN A 306 12.21 17.19 10.71
CA GLN A 306 12.35 18.34 9.80
C GLN A 306 12.58 19.63 10.60
N SER A 307 11.84 19.79 11.69
CA SER A 307 12.02 20.84 12.69
C SER A 307 11.85 20.25 14.10
N ASP A 308 11.95 21.07 15.14
CA ASP A 308 11.77 20.59 16.52
C ASP A 308 10.35 20.08 16.78
N SER A 309 9.36 20.64 16.07
CA SER A 309 7.94 20.33 16.19
C SER A 309 7.39 19.45 15.07
N GLN A 310 8.16 19.19 14.02
CA GLN A 310 7.72 18.39 12.87
C GLN A 310 8.60 17.17 12.65
N LEU A 311 7.97 16.01 12.70
CA LEU A 311 8.56 14.73 12.30
C LEU A 311 8.05 14.35 10.91
N THR A 312 8.98 14.00 10.02
CA THR A 312 8.68 13.72 8.62
C THR A 312 9.13 12.30 8.27
N ALA A 313 8.32 11.62 7.47
CA ALA A 313 8.57 10.28 6.98
C ALA A 313 8.52 10.23 5.45
N LEU A 314 9.44 9.47 4.86
CA LEU A 314 9.47 9.21 3.43
C LEU A 314 9.41 7.71 3.14
N ALA A 315 8.67 7.36 2.10
CA ALA A 315 8.65 6.00 1.53
C ALA A 315 8.40 6.08 0.02
N VAL A 316 8.83 5.05 -0.71
CA VAL A 316 8.59 4.94 -2.15
C VAL A 316 7.32 4.13 -2.39
N ASP A 317 6.32 4.73 -3.04
CA ASP A 317 5.05 4.07 -3.33
C ASP A 317 5.17 2.98 -4.39
N ARG A 318 4.05 2.29 -4.64
CA ARG A 318 3.95 1.24 -5.66
C ARG A 318 4.18 1.74 -7.09
N ASN A 319 4.13 3.04 -7.34
CA ASN A 319 4.38 3.65 -8.65
C ASN A 319 5.86 4.06 -8.80
N GLY A 320 6.65 4.02 -7.72
CA GLY A 320 8.04 4.43 -7.73
C GLY A 320 8.25 5.92 -7.46
N ARG A 321 7.26 6.62 -6.89
CA ARG A 321 7.38 8.01 -6.46
C ARG A 321 7.70 8.10 -4.98
N LEU A 322 8.47 9.11 -4.58
CA LEU A 322 8.62 9.44 -3.17
C LEU A 322 7.30 9.99 -2.63
N ASN A 323 6.92 9.54 -1.45
CA ASN A 323 5.77 10.07 -0.73
C ASN A 323 6.24 10.60 0.62
N VAL A 324 5.70 11.75 0.99
CA VAL A 324 5.94 12.38 2.28
C VAL A 324 4.70 12.31 3.16
N ALA A 325 4.86 11.80 4.37
CA ALA A 325 3.91 11.92 5.46
C ALA A 325 4.58 12.68 6.61
N TRP A 326 3.80 13.38 7.43
CA TRP A 326 4.38 14.16 8.52
C TRP A 326 3.41 14.29 9.70
N VAL A 327 3.95 14.61 10.86
CA VAL A 327 3.18 14.99 12.03
C VAL A 327 3.77 16.26 12.62
N ILE A 328 2.88 17.17 13.03
CA ILE A 328 3.21 18.38 13.78
C ILE A 328 2.81 18.12 15.23
N SER A 329 3.61 18.60 16.18
CA SER A 329 3.33 18.45 17.61
C SER A 329 1.87 18.81 17.95
N GLY A 330 1.15 17.87 18.58
CA GLY A 330 -0.25 18.04 18.97
C GLY A 330 -1.28 17.80 17.86
N GLN A 331 -0.86 17.46 16.64
CA GLN A 331 -1.74 17.20 15.49
C GLN A 331 -1.71 15.71 15.10
N PRO A 332 -2.75 15.20 14.40
CA PRO A 332 -2.69 13.88 13.80
C PRO A 332 -1.62 13.80 12.69
N TRP A 333 -1.24 12.57 12.34
CA TRP A 333 -0.43 12.30 11.16
C TRP A 333 -1.16 12.77 9.90
N HIS A 334 -0.44 13.48 9.06
CA HIS A 334 -0.89 13.87 7.74
C HIS A 334 -0.57 12.73 6.77
N ASP A 335 -1.52 12.46 5.88
CA ASP A 335 -1.45 11.34 4.95
C ASP A 335 -0.27 11.50 3.97
N PRO A 336 0.29 10.39 3.48
CA PRO A 336 1.30 10.38 2.43
C PRO A 336 0.88 11.13 1.17
N VAL A 337 1.70 12.10 0.76
CA VAL A 337 1.55 12.84 -0.50
C VAL A 337 2.74 12.54 -1.41
N ALA A 338 2.45 12.04 -2.61
CA ALA A 338 3.47 11.73 -3.60
C ALA A 338 4.05 13.00 -4.26
N PHE A 339 5.36 13.10 -4.35
CA PHE A 339 6.09 14.17 -5.03
C PHE A 339 7.18 13.61 -5.96
N GLY A 340 7.65 14.44 -6.88
CA GLY A 340 8.64 14.05 -7.87
C GLY A 340 8.21 13.00 -8.90
N PRO A 341 9.13 12.65 -9.81
CA PRO A 341 8.91 11.63 -10.84
C PRO A 341 8.92 10.20 -10.28
N ALA A 342 8.35 9.28 -11.06
CA ALA A 342 8.29 7.84 -10.78
C ALA A 342 9.63 7.12 -11.08
N SER A 343 10.72 7.62 -10.50
CA SER A 343 12.09 7.21 -10.84
C SER A 343 12.59 5.98 -10.09
N PHE A 344 11.92 5.56 -9.02
CA PHE A 344 12.43 4.55 -8.09
C PHE A 344 11.75 3.18 -8.28
N GLN A 345 12.41 2.12 -7.84
CA GLN A 345 11.75 0.83 -7.67
C GLN A 345 10.70 0.93 -6.56
N PRO A 346 9.50 0.36 -6.71
CA PRO A 346 8.50 0.31 -5.64
C PRO A 346 9.08 -0.19 -4.32
N GLY A 347 8.89 0.57 -3.23
CA GLY A 347 9.43 0.23 -1.91
C GLY A 347 10.96 0.35 -1.78
N ALA A 348 11.65 0.98 -2.72
CA ALA A 348 13.08 1.27 -2.62
C ALA A 348 13.43 1.97 -1.31
N ALA A 349 14.60 1.62 -0.76
CA ALA A 349 15.10 2.21 0.46
C ALA A 349 15.36 3.71 0.29
N VAL A 350 14.98 4.47 1.32
CA VAL A 350 15.23 5.90 1.42
C VAL A 350 16.09 6.13 2.67
N ALA A 351 17.07 7.01 2.58
CA ALA A 351 17.80 7.53 3.74
C ALA A 351 17.38 8.99 3.97
N MET A 352 17.28 9.41 5.23
CA MET A 352 17.01 10.81 5.58
C MET A 352 17.95 11.30 6.67
N ALA A 353 18.43 12.53 6.53
CA ALA A 353 19.25 13.20 7.55
C ALA A 353 19.21 14.71 7.36
N LYS A 354 19.33 15.45 8.47
CA LYS A 354 19.51 16.90 8.42
C LYS A 354 20.87 17.22 7.79
N GLN A 355 20.85 17.97 6.70
CA GLN A 355 22.06 18.57 6.12
C GLN A 355 22.44 19.84 6.90
N SER A 356 21.45 20.65 7.27
CA SER A 356 21.56 21.80 8.17
C SER A 356 20.35 21.84 9.11
N ASP A 357 20.26 22.83 9.99
CA ASP A 357 19.12 22.97 10.90
C ASP A 357 17.81 23.25 10.17
N SER A 358 17.90 23.90 9.00
CA SER A 358 16.78 24.29 8.15
C SER A 358 16.56 23.39 6.94
N GLN A 359 17.47 22.46 6.64
CA GLN A 359 17.40 21.59 5.47
C GLN A 359 17.44 20.11 5.86
N LEU A 360 16.38 19.41 5.50
CA LEU A 360 16.29 17.96 5.57
C LEU A 360 16.51 17.38 4.17
N THR A 361 17.43 16.43 4.07
CA THR A 361 17.82 15.81 2.81
C THR A 361 17.47 14.33 2.81
N ALA A 362 17.10 13.81 1.65
CA ALA A 362 16.77 12.43 1.40
C ALA A 362 17.56 11.88 0.21
N LEU A 363 18.05 10.64 0.34
CA LEU A 363 18.72 9.92 -0.75
C LEU A 363 18.04 8.58 -1.02
N ALA A 364 17.96 8.22 -2.30
CA ALA A 364 17.54 6.90 -2.76
C ALA A 364 18.22 6.54 -4.08
N VAL A 365 18.29 5.25 -4.41
CA VAL A 365 18.86 4.77 -5.68
C VAL A 365 17.74 4.52 -6.69
N ASP A 366 17.80 5.18 -7.85
CA ASP A 366 16.79 5.07 -8.90
C ASP A 366 16.84 3.75 -9.69
N ARG A 367 15.91 3.58 -10.63
CA ARG A 367 15.83 2.41 -11.52
C ARG A 367 17.05 2.23 -12.42
N ASN A 368 17.84 3.27 -12.64
CA ASN A 368 19.07 3.20 -13.43
C ASN A 368 20.30 2.88 -12.56
N GLY A 369 20.15 2.86 -11.24
CA GLY A 369 21.25 2.64 -10.31
C GLY A 369 22.06 3.88 -9.99
N ARG A 370 21.49 5.09 -10.16
CA ARG A 370 22.11 6.36 -9.75
C ARG A 370 21.54 6.82 -8.40
N LEU A 371 22.37 7.48 -7.60
CA LEU A 371 21.87 8.18 -6.41
C LEU A 371 21.04 9.38 -6.84
N ASN A 372 19.92 9.59 -6.16
CA ASN A 372 19.07 10.74 -6.32
C ASN A 372 18.92 11.46 -4.99
N VAL A 373 18.98 12.79 -5.04
CA VAL A 373 18.76 13.66 -3.89
C VAL A 373 17.46 14.40 -4.01
N ALA A 374 16.63 14.32 -2.97
CA ALA A 374 15.48 15.18 -2.74
C ALA A 374 15.71 15.93 -1.42
N TRP A 375 15.13 17.12 -1.27
CA TRP A 375 15.33 17.91 -0.04
C TRP A 375 14.14 18.82 0.23
N VAL A 376 14.04 19.25 1.48
CA VAL A 376 13.10 20.29 1.89
C VAL A 376 13.84 21.33 2.72
N ILE A 377 13.55 22.59 2.45
CA ILE A 377 14.01 23.73 3.23
C ILE A 377 12.83 24.21 4.08
N SER A 378 13.10 24.64 5.32
CA SER A 378 12.07 25.14 6.23
C SER A 378 11.13 26.15 5.55
N GLY A 379 9.83 25.86 5.57
CA GLY A 379 8.77 26.68 4.98
C GLY A 379 8.58 26.52 3.47
N GLN A 380 9.33 25.65 2.80
CA GLN A 380 9.22 25.38 1.36
C GLN A 380 8.64 23.99 1.09
N PRO A 381 8.05 23.75 -0.10
CA PRO A 381 7.70 22.40 -0.53
C PRO A 381 8.95 21.51 -0.69
N TRP A 382 8.73 20.20 -0.75
CA TRP A 382 9.78 19.27 -1.12
C TRP A 382 10.25 19.53 -2.55
N HIS A 383 11.56 19.58 -2.72
CA HIS A 383 12.20 19.60 -4.03
C HIS A 383 12.31 18.17 -4.56
N ASP A 384 12.02 18.04 -5.86
CA ASP A 384 12.00 16.76 -6.54
C ASP A 384 13.37 16.07 -6.56
N PRO A 385 13.41 14.73 -6.59
CA PRO A 385 14.63 13.94 -6.78
C PRO A 385 15.44 14.36 -8.00
N VAL A 386 16.72 14.64 -7.80
CA VAL A 386 17.71 14.89 -8.85
C VAL A 386 18.82 13.85 -8.80
N ALA A 387 19.03 13.14 -9.91
CA ALA A 387 20.05 12.11 -10.01
C ALA A 387 21.46 12.69 -10.16
N PHE A 388 22.43 12.19 -9.39
CA PHE A 388 23.85 12.56 -9.44
C PHE A 388 24.75 11.32 -9.46
N GLY A 389 26.01 11.51 -9.85
CA GLY A 389 26.98 10.43 -9.96
C GLY A 389 26.70 9.37 -11.03
N PRO A 390 27.58 8.35 -11.11
CA PRO A 390 27.47 7.25 -12.05
C PRO A 390 26.38 6.24 -11.66
N ALA A 391 25.95 5.44 -12.64
CA ALA A 391 24.97 4.37 -12.48
C ALA A 391 25.60 3.10 -11.87
N SER A 392 26.20 3.22 -10.68
CA SER A 392 27.04 2.17 -10.06
C SER A 392 26.30 1.20 -9.15
N PHE A 393 25.05 1.48 -8.78
CA PHE A 393 24.33 0.74 -7.74
C PHE A 393 23.24 -0.17 -8.29
N GLN A 394 22.85 -1.20 -7.53
CA GLN A 394 21.63 -1.93 -7.83
C GLN A 394 20.42 -1.01 -7.65
N PRO A 395 19.41 -1.04 -8.54
CA PRO A 395 18.18 -0.27 -8.36
C PRO A 395 17.55 -0.49 -6.99
N GLY A 396 17.24 0.59 -6.26
CA GLY A 396 16.70 0.52 -4.91
C GLY A 396 17.65 0.05 -3.82
N ALA A 397 18.96 -0.04 -4.09
CA ALA A 397 19.98 -0.35 -3.10
C ALA A 397 19.87 0.57 -1.87
N ALA A 398 20.13 -0.01 -0.69
CA ALA A 398 20.10 0.72 0.56
C ALA A 398 21.18 1.80 0.62
N VAL A 399 20.82 2.94 1.18
CA VAL A 399 21.72 4.07 1.44
C VAL A 399 21.69 4.35 2.94
N ALA A 400 22.85 4.60 3.52
CA ALA A 400 22.96 5.18 4.86
C ALA A 400 23.32 6.66 4.73
N MET A 401 22.85 7.50 5.65
CA MET A 401 23.28 8.90 5.76
C MET A 401 23.56 9.28 7.20
N ALA A 402 24.63 10.05 7.41
CA ALA A 402 24.98 10.61 8.71
C ALA A 402 25.86 11.85 8.56
N LYS A 403 25.74 12.79 9.50
CA LYS A 403 26.67 13.92 9.58
C LYS A 403 28.06 13.42 9.99
N GLN A 404 29.04 13.64 9.13
CA GLN A 404 30.45 13.43 9.47
C GLN A 404 30.97 14.60 10.30
N SER A 405 30.57 15.82 9.96
CA SER A 405 30.80 17.05 10.72
C SER A 405 29.54 17.93 10.66
N ASP A 406 29.56 19.10 11.31
CA ASP A 406 28.40 20.01 11.27
C ASP A 406 28.10 20.52 9.88
N SER A 407 29.12 20.64 9.02
CA SER A 407 29.06 21.15 7.66
C SER A 407 29.09 20.07 6.57
N GLN A 408 29.32 18.80 6.93
CA GLN A 408 29.41 17.70 5.98
C GLN A 408 28.41 16.59 6.30
N LEU A 409 27.53 16.33 5.34
CA LEU A 409 26.66 15.16 5.31
C LEU A 409 27.28 14.10 4.39
N THR A 410 27.39 12.88 4.89
CA THR A 410 27.98 11.76 4.17
C THR A 410 26.96 10.67 3.93
N ALA A 411 27.05 10.01 2.78
CA ALA A 411 26.22 8.89 2.37
C ALA A 411 27.07 7.68 1.99
N LEU A 412 26.63 6.49 2.38
CA LEU A 412 27.26 5.21 2.01
C LEU A 412 26.25 4.28 1.35
N ALA A 413 26.72 3.56 0.32
CA ALA A 413 25.98 2.49 -0.33
C ALA A 413 26.96 1.44 -0.90
N VAL A 414 26.47 0.22 -1.13
CA VAL A 414 27.26 -0.86 -1.74
C VAL A 414 26.96 -0.97 -3.24
N ASP A 415 27.99 -0.87 -4.06
CA ASP A 415 27.86 -0.92 -5.53
C ASP A 415 27.60 -2.32 -6.09
N ARG A 416 27.42 -2.40 -7.42
CA ARG A 416 27.23 -3.68 -8.14
C ARG A 416 28.42 -4.65 -8.04
N ASN A 417 29.59 -4.18 -7.66
CA ASN A 417 30.78 -5.00 -7.46
C ASN A 417 30.91 -5.49 -6.01
N GLY A 418 30.08 -4.97 -5.10
CA GLY A 418 30.14 -5.30 -3.68
C GLY A 418 31.14 -4.49 -2.88
N ARG A 419 31.54 -3.30 -3.37
CA ARG A 419 32.40 -2.35 -2.64
C ARG A 419 31.56 -1.25 -1.99
N LEU A 420 32.01 -0.77 -0.84
CA LEU A 420 31.43 0.45 -0.26
C LEU A 420 31.79 1.65 -1.13
N ASN A 421 30.82 2.53 -1.32
CA ASN A 421 31.00 3.81 -2.00
C ASN A 421 30.59 4.93 -1.06
N VAL A 422 31.37 6.00 -1.06
CA VAL A 422 31.08 7.22 -0.31
C VAL A 422 30.73 8.36 -1.25
N ALA A 423 29.60 9.01 -1.00
CA ALA A 423 29.21 10.30 -1.56
C ALA A 423 29.04 11.30 -0.42
N TRP A 424 29.24 12.59 -0.66
CA TRP A 424 29.12 13.58 0.39
C TRP A 424 28.71 14.94 -0.14
N VAL A 425 28.18 15.78 0.74
CA VAL A 425 27.91 17.18 0.46
C VAL A 425 28.50 18.03 1.58
N ILE A 426 29.15 19.11 1.19
CA ILE A 426 29.66 20.14 2.10
C ILE A 426 28.71 21.34 2.00
N SER A 427 28.45 22.01 3.11
CA SER A 427 27.58 23.19 3.15
C SER A 427 27.93 24.20 2.04
N GLY A 428 26.93 24.52 1.20
CA GLY A 428 27.06 25.45 0.07
C GLY A 428 27.66 24.85 -1.22
N GLN A 429 28.00 23.55 -1.24
CA GLN A 429 28.54 22.86 -2.41
C GLN A 429 27.53 21.86 -2.99
N PRO A 430 27.65 21.48 -4.28
CA PRO A 430 26.91 20.35 -4.82
C PRO A 430 27.33 19.02 -4.16
N TRP A 431 26.51 17.99 -4.35
CA TRP A 431 26.90 16.63 -3.98
C TRP A 431 28.12 16.19 -4.78
N HIS A 432 29.09 15.63 -4.08
CA HIS A 432 30.23 14.93 -4.67
C HIS A 432 29.82 13.51 -5.03
N ASP A 433 30.27 13.07 -6.20
CA ASP A 433 29.94 11.76 -6.74
C ASP A 433 30.47 10.61 -5.87
N PRO A 434 29.77 9.46 -5.86
CA PRO A 434 30.22 8.24 -5.20
C PRO A 434 31.63 7.79 -5.60
N VAL A 435 32.47 7.55 -4.61
CA VAL A 435 33.82 6.97 -4.77
C VAL A 435 33.91 5.65 -4.02
N ALA A 436 34.26 4.58 -4.73
CA ALA A 436 34.40 3.24 -4.16
C ALA A 436 35.70 3.09 -3.34
N PHE A 437 35.61 2.52 -2.14
CA PHE A 437 36.73 2.21 -1.26
C PHE A 437 36.63 0.79 -0.69
N GLY A 438 37.75 0.28 -0.17
CA GLY A 438 37.84 -1.06 0.38
C GLY A 438 37.65 -2.22 -0.61
N PRO A 439 37.70 -3.46 -0.10
CA PRO A 439 37.54 -4.68 -0.87
C PRO A 439 36.08 -4.93 -1.27
N ALA A 440 35.90 -5.79 -2.28
CA ALA A 440 34.59 -6.23 -2.78
C ALA A 440 33.99 -7.33 -1.89
N SER A 441 33.76 -7.04 -0.61
CA SER A 441 33.39 -8.03 0.41
C SER A 441 31.88 -8.26 0.55
N PHE A 442 31.04 -7.36 0.04
CA PHE A 442 29.60 -7.33 0.30
C PHE A 442 28.77 -7.83 -0.88
N GLN A 443 27.57 -8.36 -0.62
CA GLN A 443 26.63 -8.54 -1.73
C GLN A 443 26.21 -7.17 -2.28
N PRO A 444 25.95 -7.04 -3.59
CA PRO A 444 25.47 -5.79 -4.16
C PRO A 444 24.19 -5.28 -3.50
N GLY A 445 24.16 -3.98 -3.13
CA GLY A 445 22.97 -3.32 -2.60
C GLY A 445 22.59 -3.65 -1.14
N VAL A 446 23.44 -4.35 -0.39
CA VAL A 446 23.16 -4.65 1.03
C VAL A 446 22.99 -3.40 1.87
N ALA A 447 22.23 -3.54 2.96
CA ALA A 447 22.08 -2.49 3.96
C ALA A 447 23.42 -2.15 4.61
N VAL A 448 23.70 -0.84 4.66
CA VAL A 448 24.76 -0.24 5.47
C VAL A 448 24.06 0.61 6.53
N THR A 449 24.65 0.71 7.71
CA THR A 449 24.22 1.67 8.74
C THR A 449 25.39 2.54 9.15
N MET A 450 25.12 3.78 9.56
CA MET A 450 26.13 4.74 9.99
C MET A 450 25.72 5.43 11.28
N ALA A 451 26.69 5.65 12.16
CA ALA A 451 26.50 6.39 13.40
C ALA A 451 27.81 7.02 13.88
N LYS A 452 27.72 8.18 14.52
CA LYS A 452 28.87 8.79 15.19
C LYS A 452 29.29 7.93 16.38
N GLN A 453 30.52 7.43 16.34
CA GLN A 453 31.15 6.78 17.50
C GLN A 453 31.68 7.84 18.47
N SER A 454 32.25 8.92 17.94
CA SER A 454 32.66 10.12 18.67
C SER A 454 32.35 11.36 17.82
N ASP A 455 32.65 12.57 18.32
CA ASP A 455 32.41 13.80 17.56
C ASP A 455 33.23 13.87 16.27
N SER A 456 34.41 13.25 16.27
CA SER A 456 35.37 13.23 15.16
C SER A 456 35.38 11.92 14.36
N GLN A 457 34.68 10.88 14.82
CA GLN A 457 34.66 9.57 14.16
C GLN A 457 33.25 9.16 13.76
N LEU A 458 33.06 8.96 12.46
CA LEU A 458 31.88 8.35 11.89
C LEU A 458 32.18 6.88 11.56
N THR A 459 31.31 5.99 12.03
CA THR A 459 31.47 4.54 11.86
C THR A 459 30.34 4.00 10.99
N ALA A 460 30.66 2.99 10.18
CA ALA A 460 29.74 2.28 9.32
C ALA A 460 29.81 0.77 9.57
N LEU A 461 28.65 0.09 9.56
CA LEU A 461 28.55 -1.36 9.67
C LEU A 461 27.73 -1.96 8.53
N ALA A 462 28.14 -3.15 8.09
CA ALA A 462 27.40 -4.01 7.16
C ALA A 462 27.79 -5.48 7.37
N VAL A 463 26.94 -6.40 6.91
CA VAL A 463 27.22 -7.85 6.93
C VAL A 463 27.76 -8.30 5.58
N ASP A 464 28.93 -8.93 5.58
CA ASP A 464 29.61 -9.40 4.37
C ASP A 464 29.01 -10.68 3.76
N ARG A 465 29.57 -11.12 2.63
CA ARG A 465 29.19 -12.38 1.94
C ARG A 465 29.36 -13.64 2.78
N ASN A 466 30.17 -13.59 3.84
CA ASN A 466 30.40 -14.72 4.75
C ASN A 466 29.47 -14.67 5.96
N GLY A 467 28.69 -13.60 6.14
CA GLY A 467 27.81 -13.42 7.28
C GLY A 467 28.51 -12.87 8.52
N ARG A 468 29.64 -12.18 8.37
CA ARG A 468 30.34 -11.47 9.45
C ARG A 468 30.02 -9.98 9.43
N LEU A 469 29.96 -9.36 10.60
CA LEU A 469 29.92 -7.90 10.69
C LEU A 469 31.26 -7.33 10.23
N ASN A 470 31.19 -6.26 9.45
CA ASN A 470 32.35 -5.50 9.02
C ASN A 470 32.20 -4.06 9.46
N VAL A 471 33.29 -3.49 9.97
CA VAL A 471 33.38 -2.09 10.36
C VAL A 471 34.28 -1.31 9.41
N ALA A 472 33.76 -0.21 8.89
CA ALA A 472 34.53 0.83 8.22
C ALA A 472 34.34 2.14 9.00
N TRP A 473 35.31 3.05 8.94
CA TRP A 473 35.20 4.31 9.67
C TRP A 473 35.96 5.42 8.98
N VAL A 474 35.62 6.65 9.33
CA VAL A 474 36.37 7.85 8.94
C VAL A 474 36.60 8.71 10.18
N ILE A 475 37.81 9.22 10.30
CA ILE A 475 38.20 10.20 11.31
C ILE A 475 38.27 11.56 10.61
N SER A 476 37.85 12.62 11.29
CA SER A 476 37.91 13.98 10.76
C SER A 476 39.29 14.29 10.15
N GLY A 477 39.28 14.72 8.88
CA GLY A 477 40.50 15.03 8.11
C GLY A 477 41.27 13.84 7.54
N GLN A 478 40.81 12.60 7.74
CA GLN A 478 41.43 11.38 7.22
C GLN A 478 40.58 10.73 6.12
N PRO A 479 41.18 9.90 5.23
CA PRO A 479 40.40 9.07 4.32
C PRO A 479 39.58 8.03 5.08
N TRP A 480 38.59 7.45 4.40
CA TRP A 480 37.87 6.29 4.91
C TRP A 480 38.84 5.11 5.09
N HIS A 481 38.75 4.47 6.25
CA HIS A 481 39.38 3.19 6.51
C HIS A 481 38.54 2.06 5.95
N ASP A 482 39.21 1.08 5.35
CA ASP A 482 38.57 -0.06 4.71
C ASP A 482 37.79 -0.92 5.70
N PRO A 483 36.71 -1.59 5.24
CA PRO A 483 35.98 -2.59 6.02
C PRO A 483 36.86 -3.68 6.61
N VAL A 484 36.76 -3.88 7.92
CA VAL A 484 37.41 -4.98 8.65
C VAL A 484 36.35 -5.85 9.30
N ALA A 485 36.37 -7.16 9.00
CA ALA A 485 35.44 -8.13 9.57
C ALA A 485 35.78 -8.46 11.04
N PHE A 486 34.77 -8.47 11.91
CA PHE A 486 34.89 -8.87 13.31
C PHE A 486 33.77 -9.84 13.71
N GLY A 487 33.96 -10.53 14.84
CA GLY A 487 33.03 -11.54 15.33
C GLY A 487 32.86 -12.78 14.45
N PRO A 488 31.99 -13.70 14.90
CA PRO A 488 31.67 -14.93 14.19
C PRO A 488 30.79 -14.69 12.96
N ALA A 489 30.78 -15.68 12.04
CA ALA A 489 29.94 -15.70 10.85
C ALA A 489 28.49 -16.13 11.17
N SER A 490 27.82 -15.38 12.04
CA SER A 490 26.50 -15.75 12.60
C SER A 490 25.30 -15.27 11.77
N PHE A 491 25.50 -14.33 10.86
CA PHE A 491 24.41 -13.63 10.17
C PHE A 491 24.19 -14.16 8.75
N GLN A 492 22.98 -14.03 8.22
CA GLN A 492 22.81 -14.19 6.78
C GLN A 492 23.61 -13.11 6.04
N PRO A 493 24.26 -13.43 4.91
CA PRO A 493 24.90 -12.41 4.09
C PRO A 493 23.96 -11.24 3.78
N GLY A 494 24.42 -10.02 4.02
CA GLY A 494 23.60 -8.82 3.81
C GLY A 494 22.49 -8.57 4.84
N ALA A 495 22.44 -9.33 5.94
CA ALA A 495 21.48 -9.07 7.04
C ALA A 495 21.53 -7.61 7.49
N ALA A 496 20.36 -7.04 7.74
CA ALA A 496 20.24 -5.65 8.19
C ALA A 496 20.89 -5.45 9.56
N VAL A 497 21.62 -4.34 9.70
CA VAL A 497 22.25 -3.91 10.94
C VAL A 497 21.77 -2.50 11.24
N THR A 498 21.54 -2.19 12.52
CA THR A 498 21.26 -0.84 12.99
C THR A 498 22.25 -0.45 14.07
N MET A 499 22.54 0.85 14.20
CA MET A 499 23.45 1.41 15.19
C MET A 499 22.84 2.60 15.92
N ALA A 500 23.11 2.70 17.21
CA ALA A 500 22.74 3.85 18.02
C ALA A 500 23.66 4.01 19.23
N LYS A 501 23.88 5.26 19.67
CA LYS A 501 24.59 5.53 20.92
C LYS A 501 23.75 5.06 22.10
N GLN A 502 24.28 4.13 22.88
CA GLN A 502 23.71 3.74 24.16
C GLN A 502 24.10 4.76 25.25
N SER A 503 25.35 5.23 25.21
CA SER A 503 25.87 6.33 26.02
C SER A 503 26.80 7.19 25.17
N ASP A 504 27.37 8.26 25.73
CA ASP A 504 28.29 9.12 24.99
C ASP A 504 29.56 8.40 24.53
N SER A 505 29.99 7.39 25.30
CA SER A 505 31.19 6.60 25.07
C SER A 505 30.93 5.22 24.46
N GLN A 506 29.66 4.79 24.34
CA GLN A 506 29.31 3.47 23.83
C GLN A 506 28.37 3.56 22.62
N LEU A 507 28.86 3.03 21.50
CA LEU A 507 28.07 2.79 20.31
C LEU A 507 27.66 1.32 20.27
N THR A 508 26.37 1.07 20.05
CA THR A 508 25.80 -0.29 20.04
C THR A 508 25.23 -0.59 18.66
N ALA A 509 25.31 -1.86 18.26
CA ALA A 509 24.80 -2.39 17.02
C ALA A 509 23.90 -3.60 17.29
N LEU A 510 22.80 -3.70 16.54
CA LEU A 510 21.88 -4.84 16.57
C LEU A 510 21.67 -5.43 15.19
N ALA A 511 21.57 -6.76 15.13
CA ALA A 511 21.18 -7.52 13.95
C ALA A 511 20.53 -8.85 14.34
N VAL A 512 19.75 -9.44 13.41
CA VAL A 512 19.13 -10.76 13.61
C VAL A 512 19.98 -11.84 12.96
N ASP A 513 20.38 -12.85 13.74
CA ASP A 513 21.21 -13.97 13.26
C ASP A 513 20.45 -14.99 12.42
N ARG A 514 21.18 -16.01 11.92
CA ARG A 514 20.60 -17.13 11.15
C ARG A 514 19.57 -17.96 11.91
N ASN A 515 19.56 -17.90 13.23
CA ASN A 515 18.59 -18.60 14.07
C ASN A 515 17.35 -17.74 14.36
N GLY A 516 17.35 -16.47 13.96
CA GLY A 516 16.26 -15.55 14.24
C GLY A 516 16.32 -14.91 15.63
N ARG A 517 17.49 -14.87 16.27
CA ARG A 517 17.70 -14.18 17.55
C ARG A 517 18.34 -12.81 17.33
N LEU A 518 18.01 -11.84 18.18
CA LEU A 518 18.73 -10.57 18.20
C LEU A 518 20.14 -10.80 18.75
N ASN A 519 21.11 -10.14 18.12
CA ASN A 519 22.49 -10.12 18.56
C ASN A 519 22.92 -8.68 18.79
N VAL A 520 23.64 -8.46 19.89
CA VAL A 520 24.22 -7.17 20.24
C VAL A 520 25.73 -7.20 20.10
N ALA A 521 26.28 -6.26 19.35
CA ALA A 521 27.70 -5.92 19.33
C ALA A 521 27.87 -4.47 19.78
N TRP A 522 29.00 -4.12 20.35
CA TRP A 522 29.22 -2.76 20.84
C TRP A 522 30.69 -2.38 20.78
N VAL A 523 30.95 -1.08 20.82
CA VAL A 523 32.28 -0.52 20.99
C VAL A 523 32.24 0.56 22.06
N ILE A 524 33.24 0.53 22.93
CA ILE A 524 33.48 1.55 23.94
C ILE A 524 34.64 2.42 23.45
N SER A 525 34.59 3.73 23.69
CA SER A 525 35.66 4.66 23.31
C SER A 525 37.05 4.13 23.72
N GLY A 526 37.96 4.04 22.75
CA GLY A 526 39.33 3.54 22.93
C GLY A 526 39.48 2.03 22.98
N GLN A 527 38.40 1.25 22.84
CA GLN A 527 38.43 -0.21 22.83
C GLN A 527 38.11 -0.79 21.44
N PRO A 528 38.52 -2.03 21.14
CA PRO A 528 38.05 -2.73 19.95
C PRO A 528 36.54 -3.00 20.02
N TRP A 529 35.95 -3.32 18.87
CA TRP A 529 34.59 -3.84 18.82
C TRP A 529 34.49 -5.15 19.58
N HIS A 530 33.47 -5.26 20.43
CA HIS A 530 33.08 -6.49 21.07
C HIS A 530 32.21 -7.31 20.12
N ASP A 531 32.45 -8.62 20.12
CA ASP A 531 31.76 -9.55 19.23
C ASP A 531 30.25 -9.63 19.52
N PRO A 532 29.43 -9.91 18.49
CA PRO A 532 27.99 -10.14 18.64
C PRO A 532 27.65 -11.23 19.66
N VAL A 533 26.76 -10.89 20.59
CA VAL A 533 26.18 -11.84 21.57
C VAL A 533 24.67 -11.93 21.37
N ALA A 534 24.17 -13.15 21.16
CA ALA A 534 22.74 -13.40 20.97
C ALA A 534 21.95 -13.32 22.29
N PHE A 535 20.82 -12.62 22.28
CA PHE A 535 19.89 -12.51 23.42
C PHE A 535 18.44 -12.71 22.97
N GLY A 536 17.54 -12.95 23.92
CA GLY A 536 16.13 -13.21 23.65
C GLY A 536 15.82 -14.49 22.88
N PRO A 537 14.52 -14.72 22.61
CA PRO A 537 14.03 -15.88 21.86
C PRO A 537 14.29 -15.76 20.35
N ALA A 538 14.22 -16.90 19.65
CA ALA A 538 14.36 -17.03 18.21
C ALA A 538 13.06 -16.64 17.46
N SER A 539 12.58 -15.41 17.66
CA SER A 539 11.26 -14.95 17.21
C SER A 539 11.24 -14.32 15.82
N PHE A 540 12.40 -13.97 15.26
CA PHE A 540 12.48 -13.15 14.05
C PHE A 540 12.86 -13.97 12.82
N GLN A 541 12.52 -13.49 11.63
CA GLN A 541 13.10 -14.06 10.41
C GLN A 541 14.61 -13.78 10.39
N PRO A 542 15.45 -14.74 9.97
CA PRO A 542 16.88 -14.49 9.81
C PRO A 542 17.16 -13.22 9.00
N GLY A 543 18.01 -12.33 9.52
CA GLY A 543 18.33 -11.06 8.87
C GLY A 543 17.21 -10.02 8.83
N ALA A 544 16.10 -10.22 9.57
CA ALA A 544 15.02 -9.23 9.67
C ALA A 544 15.55 -7.84 10.09
N ALA A 545 14.92 -6.81 9.53
CA ALA A 545 15.24 -5.43 9.84
C ALA A 545 14.98 -5.12 11.33
N VAL A 546 15.97 -4.47 11.95
CA VAL A 546 15.89 -3.94 13.31
C VAL A 546 16.17 -2.45 13.23
N THR A 547 15.48 -1.67 14.03
CA THR A 547 15.76 -0.24 14.18
C THR A 547 15.98 0.10 15.65
N MET A 548 16.75 1.15 15.92
CA MET A 548 17.10 1.58 17.27
C MET A 548 16.95 3.09 17.41
N ALA A 549 16.46 3.54 18.56
CA ALA A 549 16.38 4.94 18.92
C ALA A 549 16.39 5.13 20.44
N LYS A 550 16.97 6.25 20.90
CA LYS A 550 16.88 6.63 22.32
C LYS A 550 15.44 6.99 22.66
N GLN A 551 14.86 6.24 23.59
CA GLN A 551 13.57 6.59 24.19
C GLN A 551 13.75 7.67 25.27
N SER A 552 14.81 7.55 26.07
CA SER A 552 15.27 8.55 27.03
C SER A 552 16.81 8.63 27.00
N ASP A 553 17.41 9.49 27.82
CA ASP A 553 18.88 9.61 27.87
C ASP A 553 19.56 8.32 28.33
N SER A 554 18.88 7.55 29.19
CA SER A 554 19.35 6.30 29.79
C SER A 554 18.78 5.04 29.14
N GLN A 555 17.78 5.16 28.27
CA GLN A 555 17.13 4.02 27.63
C GLN A 555 17.26 4.04 26.12
N LEU A 556 17.89 2.99 25.59
CA LEU A 556 17.93 2.69 24.16
C LEU A 556 16.90 1.60 23.86
N THR A 557 16.05 1.85 22.87
CA THR A 557 14.97 0.94 22.49
C THR A 557 15.19 0.43 21.08
N ALA A 558 14.83 -0.82 20.82
CA ALA A 558 14.91 -1.49 19.54
C ALA A 558 13.55 -2.08 19.15
N LEU A 559 13.21 -1.96 17.86
CA LEU A 559 11.99 -2.54 17.29
C LEU A 559 12.32 -3.44 16.09
N ALA A 560 11.58 -4.54 15.99
CA ALA A 560 11.61 -5.45 14.85
C ALA A 560 10.24 -6.15 14.69
N VAL A 561 9.96 -6.65 13.48
CA VAL A 561 8.75 -7.43 13.18
C VAL A 561 9.07 -8.93 13.28
N ASP A 562 8.30 -9.67 14.06
CA ASP A 562 8.47 -11.12 14.23
C ASP A 562 7.88 -11.96 13.08
N ARG A 563 8.09 -13.28 13.14
CA ARG A 563 7.54 -14.24 12.16
C ARG A 563 6.01 -14.29 12.10
N ASN A 564 5.31 -13.68 13.04
CA ASN A 564 3.84 -13.59 13.05
C ASN A 564 3.35 -12.23 12.51
N GLY A 565 4.26 -11.29 12.22
CA GLY A 565 3.94 -9.95 11.77
C GLY A 565 3.58 -8.98 12.88
N ARG A 566 3.97 -9.25 14.14
CA ARG A 566 3.81 -8.32 15.26
C ARG A 566 5.08 -7.52 15.49
N LEU A 567 4.92 -6.27 15.97
CA LEU A 567 6.07 -5.52 16.46
C LEU A 567 6.53 -6.12 17.78
N ASN A 568 7.84 -6.19 17.95
CA ASN A 568 8.48 -6.59 19.18
C ASN A 568 9.40 -5.46 19.64
N VAL A 569 9.38 -5.19 20.94
CA VAL A 569 10.25 -4.21 21.58
C VAL A 569 11.28 -4.90 22.47
N ALA A 570 12.55 -4.59 22.25
CA ALA A 570 13.64 -4.88 23.17
C ALA A 570 14.26 -3.55 23.63
N TRP A 571 14.87 -3.52 24.80
CA TRP A 571 15.46 -2.28 25.32
C TRP A 571 16.62 -2.56 26.24
N VAL A 572 17.46 -1.55 26.44
CA VAL A 572 18.51 -1.55 27.46
C VAL A 572 18.44 -0.25 28.23
N ILE A 573 18.58 -0.36 29.55
CA ILE A 573 18.73 0.77 30.47
C ILE A 573 20.20 0.86 30.85
N SER A 574 20.74 2.07 30.98
CA SER A 574 22.14 2.29 31.36
C SER A 574 22.53 1.44 32.58
N GLY A 575 23.60 0.67 32.44
CA GLY A 575 24.12 -0.22 33.48
C GLY A 575 23.38 -1.57 33.65
N GLN A 576 22.35 -1.83 32.85
CA GLN A 576 21.58 -3.09 32.88
C GLN A 576 21.85 -3.95 31.63
N PRO A 577 21.60 -5.26 31.69
CA PRO A 577 21.59 -6.09 30.48
C PRO A 577 20.45 -5.69 29.53
N TRP A 578 20.55 -6.13 28.28
CA TRP A 578 19.44 -6.04 27.34
C TRP A 578 18.24 -6.85 27.84
N HIS A 579 17.07 -6.23 27.80
CA HIS A 579 15.81 -6.88 28.03
C HIS A 579 15.33 -7.57 26.76
N ASP A 580 14.80 -8.78 26.92
CA ASP A 580 14.34 -9.60 25.81
C ASP A 580 13.19 -8.95 25.03
N PRO A 581 13.09 -9.22 23.72
CA PRO A 581 11.97 -8.77 22.89
C PRO A 581 10.61 -9.21 23.43
N VAL A 582 9.69 -8.25 23.54
CA VAL A 582 8.28 -8.49 23.89
C VAL A 582 7.39 -8.03 22.74
N ALA A 583 6.54 -8.93 22.24
CA ALA A 583 5.58 -8.61 21.19
C ALA A 583 4.45 -7.72 21.70
N PHE A 584 4.02 -6.75 20.90
CA PHE A 584 2.86 -5.89 21.17
C PHE A 584 2.05 -5.63 19.90
N GLY A 585 0.80 -5.22 20.08
CA GLY A 585 -0.14 -4.98 18.99
C GLY A 585 -0.55 -6.22 18.19
N PRO A 586 -1.48 -6.04 17.24
CA PRO A 586 -1.97 -7.10 16.36
C PRO A 586 -0.93 -7.53 15.30
N PRO A 587 -1.10 -8.71 14.67
CA PRO A 587 -0.25 -9.21 13.59
C PRO A 587 -0.51 -8.48 12.26
N THR A 588 -0.04 -7.23 12.19
CA THR A 588 -0.36 -6.28 11.11
C THR A 588 0.62 -6.32 9.94
N PHE A 589 1.89 -6.65 10.20
CA PHE A 589 2.99 -6.46 9.25
C PHE A 589 3.29 -7.72 8.43
N PRO A 590 3.75 -7.58 7.17
CA PRO A 590 4.08 -8.73 6.35
C PRO A 590 5.21 -9.51 6.97
N THR A 591 5.09 -10.83 6.88
CA THR A 591 6.12 -11.78 7.26
C THR A 591 6.93 -12.08 6.01
N SER A 592 8.25 -11.96 6.05
CA SER A 592 9.07 -12.49 4.97
C SER A 592 8.93 -14.01 4.94
N GLN A 593 8.62 -14.56 3.77
CA GLN A 593 8.71 -16.00 3.47
C GLN A 593 9.99 -16.29 2.71
#